data_AF-A0A1B7IRX9-F1
#
_entry.id   AF-A0A1B7IRX9-F1
#
_cell.length_a   1.000
_cell.length_b   1.000
_cell.length_c   1.000
_cell.angle_alpha   90.00
_cell.angle_beta   90.00
_cell.angle_gamma   90.00
#
_symmetry.space_group_name_H-M   'P 1'
#
loop_
_entity.id
_entity.type
_entity.pdbx_description
1 polymer ?
#
loop_
_entity_poly.entity_id
_entity_poly.type
_entity_poly.pdbx_seq_one_letter_code
_entity_poly.pdbx_strand_id
1 'polypeptide(L)'
;MAGGWNSYQYPLSPVTQIDPLGLDACKILYPDYPIEYMDGKTSTWLGGHGGILGYDKNGTTKYYEYGRYAPGLKGIVGAKLSADDGNVRSISMPDLVLGKDGNPTDESLEKLKANLSKKAGKNTNAELTCSKNVDEKKLYEYIDKIANDKDRPKYDWNPLSANQCRSFAENAFEAGQ
;
A
#
# COMPACT_ATOMS: atom_id res chain seq x y z
N MET A 1 23.81 -22.39 20.36
CA MET A 1 24.43 -21.73 19.18
C MET A 1 24.17 -22.65 17.99
N ALA A 2 23.57 -22.28 16.87
CA ALA A 2 23.33 -20.98 16.27
C ALA A 2 22.00 -21.00 15.49
N GLY A 3 21.30 -19.87 15.48
CA GLY A 3 20.06 -19.68 14.73
C GLY A 3 20.32 -19.64 13.22
N GLY A 4 19.52 -20.41 12.48
CA GLY A 4 19.54 -20.44 11.03
C GLY A 4 19.09 -19.11 10.43
N TRP A 5 19.81 -18.71 9.38
CA TRP A 5 19.53 -17.52 8.60
C TRP A 5 18.20 -17.72 7.85
N ASN A 6 17.19 -16.91 8.17
CA ASN A 6 16.01 -16.78 7.31
C ASN A 6 16.34 -15.74 6.24
N SER A 7 16.83 -16.20 5.09
CA SER A 7 16.88 -15.39 3.87
C SER A 7 15.46 -15.19 3.36
N TYR A 8 14.90 -14.00 3.56
CA TYR A 8 13.68 -13.60 2.85
C TYR A 8 14.02 -13.57 1.35
N GLN A 9 13.63 -14.63 0.66
CA GLN A 9 13.87 -14.81 -0.75
C GLN A 9 12.82 -14.02 -1.52
N TYR A 10 13.21 -12.85 -2.03
CA TYR A 10 12.41 -12.12 -3.01
C TYR A 10 12.16 -13.02 -4.23
N PRO A 11 10.91 -13.21 -4.69
CA PRO A 11 10.68 -13.94 -5.93
C PRO A 11 11.20 -13.11 -7.11
N LEU A 12 12.36 -13.52 -7.63
CA LEU A 12 12.90 -13.05 -8.91
C LEU A 12 12.03 -13.59 -10.04
N SER A 13 11.08 -12.79 -10.52
CA SER A 13 10.41 -13.04 -11.80
C SER A 13 11.20 -12.32 -12.92
N PRO A 14 11.67 -13.01 -13.97
CA PRO A 14 12.46 -12.41 -15.03
C PRO A 14 11.54 -11.94 -16.17
N VAL A 15 11.30 -10.63 -16.26
CA VAL A 15 10.90 -10.00 -17.53
C VAL A 15 11.75 -8.76 -17.71
N THR A 16 12.81 -8.91 -18.49
CA THR A 16 13.66 -7.83 -18.99
C THR A 16 12.88 -7.01 -20.02
N GLN A 17 12.28 -5.91 -19.58
CA GLN A 17 12.10 -4.70 -20.38
C GLN A 17 12.49 -3.51 -19.51
N ILE A 18 13.52 -2.79 -19.95
CA ILE A 18 14.12 -1.67 -19.24
C ILE A 18 13.19 -0.47 -19.45
N ASP A 19 12.42 -0.10 -18.44
CA ASP A 19 11.84 1.24 -18.33
C ASP A 19 12.95 2.20 -17.83
N PRO A 20 13.38 3.20 -18.63
CA PRO A 20 14.38 4.18 -18.22
C PRO A 20 13.91 5.13 -17.11
N LEU A 21 12.64 5.06 -16.68
CA LEU A 21 12.15 5.70 -15.45
C LEU A 21 12.11 4.73 -14.25
N GLY A 22 11.74 3.46 -14.44
CA GLY A 22 12.09 2.32 -13.58
C GLY A 22 11.69 2.47 -12.12
N LEU A 23 10.41 2.79 -11.90
CA LEU A 23 9.86 3.01 -10.57
C LEU A 23 9.11 1.79 -10.09
N ASP A 24 9.42 1.36 -8.87
CA ASP A 24 8.82 0.17 -8.30
C ASP A 24 7.61 0.58 -7.45
N ALA A 25 6.52 -0.15 -7.58
CA ALA A 25 5.41 -0.09 -6.66
C ALA A 25 5.32 -1.39 -5.86
N CYS A 26 4.82 -1.30 -4.64
CA CYS A 26 4.59 -2.42 -3.75
C CYS A 26 3.14 -2.39 -3.26
N LYS A 27 2.41 -3.48 -3.49
CA LYS A 27 1.18 -3.76 -2.74
C LYS A 27 1.58 -4.16 -1.32
N ILE A 28 0.90 -3.62 -0.32
CA ILE A 28 1.12 -3.95 1.09
C ILE A 28 -0.15 -4.56 1.64
N LEU A 29 -0.02 -5.75 2.22
CA LEU A 29 -1.09 -6.41 2.94
C LEU A 29 -0.74 -6.51 4.42
N TYR A 30 -1.76 -6.38 5.26
CA TYR A 30 -1.68 -6.59 6.69
C TYR A 30 -2.69 -7.69 7.06
N PRO A 31 -2.35 -8.98 6.88
CA PRO A 31 -3.32 -10.07 7.04
C PRO A 31 -3.93 -10.13 8.44
N ASP A 32 -3.11 -9.88 9.46
CA ASP A 32 -3.51 -9.92 10.87
C ASP A 32 -4.12 -8.60 11.37
N TYR A 33 -4.37 -7.63 10.48
CA TYR A 33 -4.92 -6.34 10.88
C TYR A 33 -6.33 -6.49 11.48
N PRO A 34 -6.56 -6.01 12.71
CA PRO A 34 -7.87 -6.10 13.35
C PRO A 34 -8.83 -5.08 12.75
N ILE A 35 -9.78 -5.58 11.95
CA ILE A 35 -10.86 -4.78 11.36
C ILE A 35 -11.98 -4.65 12.37
N GLU A 36 -12.36 -3.41 12.66
CA GLU A 36 -13.54 -3.11 13.47
C GLU A 36 -14.81 -3.23 12.62
N TYR A 37 -15.69 -4.14 13.01
CA TYR A 37 -16.95 -4.41 12.31
C TYR A 37 -18.18 -3.96 13.10
N MET A 38 -18.02 -3.76 14.40
CA MET A 38 -18.98 -3.14 15.32
C MET A 38 -18.19 -2.38 16.39
N ASP A 39 -18.82 -1.40 17.04
CA ASP A 39 -18.18 -0.58 18.07
C ASP A 39 -17.47 -1.44 19.13
N GLY A 40 -16.16 -1.28 19.23
CA GLY A 40 -15.28 -2.02 20.15
C GLY A 40 -15.01 -3.49 19.79
N LYS A 41 -15.58 -4.02 18.70
CA LYS A 41 -15.38 -5.40 18.25
C LYS A 41 -14.52 -5.46 16.99
N THR A 42 -13.39 -6.14 17.11
CA THR A 42 -12.45 -6.34 15.99
C THR A 42 -12.30 -7.81 15.62
N SER A 43 -11.96 -8.08 14.36
CA SER A 43 -11.63 -9.42 13.87
C SER A 43 -10.50 -9.36 12.85
N THR A 44 -9.61 -10.34 12.87
CA THR A 44 -8.55 -10.54 11.88
C THR A 44 -9.01 -11.45 10.73
N TRP A 45 -10.11 -12.19 10.90
CA TRP A 45 -10.63 -13.11 9.89
C TRP A 45 -11.30 -12.42 8.69
N LEU A 46 -11.49 -11.10 8.77
CA LEU A 46 -12.09 -10.30 7.69
C LEU A 46 -11.08 -9.95 6.57
N GLY A 47 -9.89 -10.57 6.60
CA GLY A 47 -8.89 -10.49 5.54
C GLY A 47 -7.96 -9.29 5.64
N GLY A 48 -7.93 -8.62 6.79
CA GLY A 48 -6.94 -7.60 7.10
C GLY A 48 -7.10 -6.27 6.37
N HIS A 49 -5.99 -5.53 6.25
CA HIS A 49 -5.93 -4.20 5.61
C HIS A 49 -4.96 -4.21 4.42
N GLY A 50 -5.09 -3.22 3.54
CA GLY A 50 -4.28 -3.09 2.34
C GLY A 50 -3.90 -1.64 2.03
N GLY A 51 -2.72 -1.48 1.44
CA GLY A 51 -2.22 -0.20 0.97
C GLY A 51 -1.30 -0.37 -0.23
N ILE A 52 -0.92 0.75 -0.84
CA ILE A 52 -0.03 0.81 -1.99
C ILE A 52 1.10 1.79 -1.69
N LEU A 53 2.33 1.41 -2.00
CA LEU A 53 3.51 2.26 -1.88
C LEU A 53 4.22 2.33 -3.23
N GLY A 54 4.42 3.54 -3.74
CA GLY A 54 5.36 3.79 -4.83
C GLY A 54 6.67 4.35 -4.28
N TYR A 55 7.78 4.11 -4.96
CA TYR A 55 9.01 4.87 -4.72
C TYR A 55 9.74 5.23 -6.00
N ASP A 56 10.38 6.40 -5.97
CA ASP A 56 11.12 6.92 -7.11
C ASP A 56 12.56 6.36 -7.17
N LYS A 57 13.31 6.70 -8.23
CA LYS A 57 14.72 6.32 -8.42
C LYS A 57 15.69 6.90 -7.37
N ASN A 58 15.23 7.84 -6.54
CA ASN A 58 15.98 8.38 -5.41
C ASN A 58 15.60 7.66 -4.11
N GLY A 59 14.65 6.74 -4.17
CA GLY A 59 14.07 6.05 -3.02
C GLY A 59 12.99 6.86 -2.29
N THR A 60 12.53 7.99 -2.85
CA THR A 60 11.45 8.79 -2.23
C THR A 60 10.15 8.01 -2.27
N THR A 61 9.56 7.76 -1.10
CA THR A 61 8.38 6.90 -0.96
C THR A 61 7.09 7.70 -0.88
N LYS A 62 6.00 7.16 -1.44
CA LYS A 62 4.64 7.62 -1.15
C LYS A 62 3.73 6.44 -0.90
N TYR A 63 3.15 6.42 0.29
CA TYR A 63 2.18 5.41 0.70
C TYR A 63 0.76 5.99 0.71
N TYR A 64 -0.17 5.21 0.18
CA TYR A 64 -1.59 5.50 0.21
C TYR A 64 -2.39 4.27 0.65
N GLU A 65 -3.47 4.53 1.37
CA GLU A 65 -4.45 3.53 1.75
C GLU A 65 -5.85 4.07 1.54
N TYR A 66 -6.80 3.16 1.32
CA TYR A 66 -8.20 3.49 1.17
C TYR A 66 -8.99 2.81 2.28
N GLY A 67 -9.92 3.53 2.92
CA GLY A 67 -10.60 3.02 4.09
C GLY A 67 -11.73 3.93 4.55
N ARG A 68 -12.49 3.45 5.52
CA ARG A 68 -13.56 4.23 6.17
C ARG A 68 -12.99 5.25 7.15
N TYR A 69 -12.25 6.23 6.64
CA TYR A 69 -11.62 7.26 7.43
C TYR A 69 -12.49 8.52 7.50
N ALA A 70 -12.57 9.14 8.67
CA ALA A 70 -13.25 10.42 8.83
C ALA A 70 -12.59 11.50 7.95
N PRO A 71 -13.36 12.37 7.27
CA PRO A 71 -12.82 13.38 6.34
C PRO A 71 -11.86 14.39 7.00
N GLY A 72 -11.99 14.61 8.31
CA GLY A 72 -11.10 15.47 9.09
C GLY A 72 -9.82 14.78 9.60
N LEU A 73 -9.64 13.47 9.34
CA LEU A 73 -8.44 12.76 9.78
C LEU A 73 -7.20 13.32 9.09
N LYS A 74 -6.07 13.37 9.81
CA LYS A 74 -4.80 13.79 9.21
C LYS A 74 -4.39 12.83 8.08
N GLY A 75 -4.04 13.42 6.94
CA GLY A 75 -3.55 12.70 5.76
C GLY A 75 -4.64 12.33 4.75
N ILE A 76 -5.91 12.69 4.97
CA ILE A 76 -6.94 12.51 3.92
C ILE A 76 -6.68 13.44 2.75
N VAL A 77 -6.69 12.86 1.55
CA VAL A 77 -6.44 13.56 0.28
C VAL A 77 -7.71 13.64 -0.56
N GLY A 78 -7.75 14.61 -1.48
CA GLY A 78 -8.85 14.81 -2.43
C GLY A 78 -10.15 15.34 -1.81
N ALA A 79 -11.29 14.79 -2.24
CA ALA A 79 -12.64 15.33 -2.03
C ALA A 79 -13.17 15.21 -0.59
N LYS A 80 -12.57 14.35 0.25
CA LYS A 80 -12.91 14.19 1.68
C LYS A 80 -14.41 13.90 1.92
N LEU A 81 -14.86 12.73 1.49
CA LEU A 81 -16.25 12.27 1.62
C LEU A 81 -16.55 11.80 3.04
N SER A 82 -17.80 11.36 3.29
CA SER A 82 -18.16 10.73 4.57
C SER A 82 -17.29 9.49 4.84
N ALA A 83 -17.13 9.10 6.11
CA ALA A 83 -16.34 7.91 6.44
C ALA A 83 -16.93 6.64 5.81
N ASP A 84 -18.26 6.54 5.71
CA ASP A 84 -18.94 5.38 5.13
C ASP A 84 -18.73 5.26 3.62
N ASP A 85 -18.54 6.37 2.92
CA ASP A 85 -18.21 6.36 1.48
C ASP A 85 -16.75 5.96 1.22
N GLY A 86 -15.93 5.90 2.27
CA GLY A 86 -14.49 5.67 2.22
C GLY A 86 -13.71 6.90 1.77
N ASN A 87 -12.43 6.96 2.12
CA ASN A 87 -11.52 8.04 1.76
C ASN A 87 -10.11 7.49 1.51
N VAL A 88 -9.37 8.15 0.62
CA VAL A 88 -7.94 7.89 0.42
C VAL A 88 -7.15 8.67 1.46
N ARG A 89 -6.19 8.01 2.09
CA ARG A 89 -5.30 8.57 3.09
C ARG A 89 -3.86 8.35 2.69
N SER A 90 -3.07 9.42 2.78
CA SER A 90 -1.62 9.37 2.65
C SER A 90 -0.96 9.38 4.03
N ILE A 91 0.00 8.48 4.24
CA ILE A 91 0.79 8.40 5.46
C ILE A 91 2.27 8.49 5.10
N SER A 92 3.00 9.40 5.76
CA SER A 92 4.44 9.53 5.57
C SER A 92 5.19 8.28 6.06
N MET A 93 5.91 7.68 5.11
CA MET A 93 6.81 6.56 5.30
C MET A 93 8.26 7.02 5.13
N PRO A 94 9.23 6.31 5.73
CA PRO A 94 10.63 6.60 5.48
C PRO A 94 10.99 6.27 4.03
N ASP A 95 11.80 7.13 3.43
CA ASP A 95 12.38 6.89 2.12
C ASP A 95 13.34 5.69 2.16
N LEU A 96 13.45 5.02 1.02
CA LEU A 96 14.35 3.91 0.81
C LEU A 96 15.74 4.41 0.47
N VAL A 97 16.75 3.66 0.90
CA VAL A 97 18.12 3.87 0.46
C VAL A 97 18.36 2.84 -0.62
N LEU A 98 18.67 3.29 -1.84
CA LEU A 98 18.93 2.38 -2.95
C LEU A 98 20.42 1.99 -2.98
N GLY A 99 20.67 0.71 -3.17
CA GLY A 99 21.99 0.15 -3.40
C GLY A 99 22.53 0.48 -4.80
N LYS A 100 23.76 0.06 -5.07
CA LYS A 100 24.39 0.28 -6.39
C LYS A 100 23.68 -0.45 -7.54
N ASP A 101 22.90 -1.46 -7.21
CA ASP A 101 22.06 -2.24 -8.11
C ASP A 101 20.68 -1.61 -8.36
N GLY A 102 20.40 -0.46 -7.74
CA GLY A 102 19.12 0.24 -7.83
C GLY A 102 18.01 -0.40 -7.00
N ASN A 103 18.29 -1.45 -6.22
CA ASN A 103 17.33 -2.05 -5.31
C ASN A 103 17.39 -1.38 -3.93
N PRO A 104 16.30 -1.36 -3.16
CA PRO A 104 16.34 -0.94 -1.77
C PRO A 104 17.32 -1.78 -0.94
N THR A 105 18.10 -1.14 -0.05
CA THR A 105 18.92 -1.86 0.92
C THR A 105 18.05 -2.54 1.96
N ASP A 106 18.49 -3.70 2.45
CA ASP A 106 17.79 -4.46 3.50
C ASP A 106 17.48 -3.58 4.72
N GLU A 107 18.43 -2.75 5.16
CA GLU A 107 18.24 -1.86 6.30
C GLU A 107 17.11 -0.85 6.07
N SER A 108 17.07 -0.22 4.89
CA SER A 108 16.04 0.77 4.57
C SER A 108 14.66 0.14 4.41
N LEU A 109 14.60 -1.07 3.84
CA LEU A 109 13.38 -1.85 3.72
C LEU A 109 12.85 -2.29 5.09
N GLU A 110 13.70 -2.80 5.98
CA GLU A 110 13.26 -3.22 7.32
C GLU A 110 12.75 -2.02 8.13
N LYS A 111 13.39 -0.85 7.99
CA LYS A 111 12.90 0.41 8.55
C LYS A 111 11.55 0.81 7.98
N LEU A 112 11.34 0.64 6.68
CA LEU A 112 10.06 0.87 6.02
C LEU A 112 8.98 -0.09 6.55
N LYS A 113 9.23 -1.40 6.60
CA LYS A 113 8.29 -2.41 7.14
C LYS A 113 7.91 -2.12 8.59
N ALA A 114 8.87 -1.75 9.44
CA ALA A 114 8.59 -1.37 10.82
C ALA A 114 7.68 -0.13 10.91
N ASN A 115 7.87 0.85 10.03
CA ASN A 115 7.00 2.03 9.95
C ASN A 115 5.61 1.69 9.40
N LEU A 116 5.52 0.87 8.37
CA LEU A 116 4.27 0.37 7.80
C LEU A 116 3.46 -0.36 8.87
N SER A 117 4.08 -1.32 9.57
CA SER A 117 3.48 -2.05 10.67
C SER A 117 2.94 -1.11 11.75
N LYS A 118 3.77 -0.19 12.25
CA LYS A 118 3.41 0.70 13.35
C LYS A 118 2.36 1.75 12.98
N LYS A 119 2.48 2.40 11.81
CA LYS A 119 1.69 3.57 11.44
C LYS A 119 0.40 3.22 10.69
N ALA A 120 0.41 2.16 9.91
CA ALA A 120 -0.72 1.75 9.05
C ALA A 120 -1.25 0.36 9.41
N GLY A 121 -0.39 -0.54 9.90
CA GLY A 121 -0.72 -1.93 10.23
C GLY A 121 -1.13 -2.20 11.67
N LYS A 122 -1.30 -1.20 12.55
CA LYS A 122 -1.60 -1.43 13.99
C LYS A 122 -0.63 -2.41 14.70
N ASN A 123 0.65 -2.34 14.36
CA ASN A 123 1.72 -3.24 14.86
C ASN A 123 1.59 -4.71 14.39
N THR A 124 0.89 -4.98 13.29
CA THR A 124 0.86 -6.32 12.66
C THR A 124 1.92 -6.43 11.56
N ASN A 125 2.16 -7.65 11.08
CA ASN A 125 3.08 -7.88 9.97
C ASN A 125 2.63 -7.12 8.70
N ALA A 126 3.61 -6.62 7.94
CA ALA A 126 3.41 -5.95 6.66
C ALA A 126 4.02 -6.81 5.55
N GLU A 127 3.17 -7.36 4.69
CA GLU A 127 3.58 -8.19 3.57
C GLU A 127 3.64 -7.35 2.30
N LEU A 128 4.82 -7.28 1.67
CA LEU A 128 5.06 -6.44 0.49
C LEU A 128 5.16 -7.33 -0.75
N THR A 129 4.41 -7.00 -1.80
CA THR A 129 4.54 -7.57 -3.14
C THR A 129 4.87 -6.46 -4.13
N CYS A 130 6.11 -6.42 -4.62
CA CYS A 130 6.62 -5.34 -5.45
C CYS A 130 6.83 -5.74 -6.92
N SER A 131 6.71 -4.78 -7.82
CA SER A 131 7.03 -4.94 -9.25
C SER A 131 7.70 -3.68 -9.79
N LYS A 132 8.69 -3.90 -10.66
CA LYS A 132 9.41 -2.83 -11.39
C LYS A 132 8.70 -2.36 -12.66
N ASN A 133 7.64 -3.07 -13.06
CA ASN A 133 6.91 -2.83 -14.29
C ASN A 133 5.65 -2.00 -14.03
N VAL A 134 5.65 -1.16 -12.99
CA VAL A 134 4.50 -0.35 -12.62
C VAL A 134 4.80 1.09 -12.98
N ASP A 135 4.04 1.62 -13.94
CA ASP A 135 4.05 3.03 -14.30
C ASP A 135 3.49 3.86 -13.13
N GLU A 136 4.38 4.55 -12.44
CA GLU A 136 4.06 5.39 -11.28
C GLU A 136 3.05 6.49 -11.63
N LYS A 137 3.10 7.03 -12.86
CA LYS A 137 2.19 8.08 -13.29
C LYS A 137 0.78 7.54 -13.36
N LYS A 138 0.57 6.40 -14.01
CA LYS A 138 -0.76 5.76 -14.09
C LYS A 138 -1.28 5.35 -12.71
N LEU A 139 -0.39 4.83 -11.85
CA LEU A 139 -0.73 4.48 -10.47
C LEU A 139 -1.24 5.73 -9.71
N TYR A 140 -0.52 6.85 -9.77
CA TYR A 140 -0.94 8.07 -9.09
C TYR A 140 -2.17 8.71 -9.75
N GLU A 141 -2.32 8.63 -11.07
CA GLU A 141 -3.54 9.05 -11.76
C GLU A 141 -4.76 8.26 -11.27
N TYR A 142 -4.63 6.95 -11.07
CA TYR A 142 -5.68 6.13 -10.47
C TYR A 142 -6.00 6.58 -9.03
N ILE A 143 -4.97 6.76 -8.20
CA ILE A 143 -5.15 7.21 -6.81
C ILE A 143 -5.83 8.59 -6.77
N ASP A 144 -5.39 9.54 -7.60
CA ASP A 144 -5.95 10.88 -7.68
C ASP A 144 -7.38 10.87 -8.19
N LYS A 145 -7.71 10.01 -9.16
CA LYS A 145 -9.08 9.81 -9.63
C LYS A 145 -9.97 9.36 -8.46
N ILE A 146 -9.57 8.32 -7.73
CA ILE A 146 -10.34 7.84 -6.57
C ILE A 146 -10.38 8.90 -5.44
N ALA A 147 -9.30 9.63 -5.20
CA ALA A 147 -9.28 10.64 -4.15
C ALA A 147 -10.21 11.82 -4.45
N ASN A 148 -10.32 12.27 -5.71
CA ASN A 148 -10.99 13.51 -6.08
C ASN A 148 -12.41 13.34 -6.65
N ASP A 149 -12.75 12.17 -7.18
CA ASP A 149 -14.07 11.88 -7.71
C ASP A 149 -15.09 11.73 -6.56
N LYS A 150 -16.14 12.56 -6.58
CA LYS A 150 -17.22 12.55 -5.57
C LYS A 150 -18.29 11.51 -5.85
N ASP A 151 -18.39 11.08 -7.12
CA ASP A 151 -19.40 10.16 -7.61
C ASP A 151 -18.84 8.74 -7.80
N ARG A 152 -17.58 8.52 -7.39
CA ARG A 152 -16.93 7.21 -7.42
C ARG A 152 -17.70 6.16 -6.61
N PRO A 153 -17.48 4.86 -6.88
CA PRO A 153 -17.98 3.81 -6.02
C PRO A 153 -17.62 4.04 -4.55
N LYS A 154 -18.61 3.83 -3.68
CA LYS A 154 -18.49 3.93 -2.22
C LYS A 154 -17.78 2.71 -1.66
N TYR A 155 -17.24 2.83 -0.44
CA TYR A 155 -16.63 1.70 0.25
C TYR A 155 -17.62 0.53 0.38
N ASP A 156 -17.25 -0.65 -0.11
CA ASP A 156 -18.13 -1.82 -0.14
C ASP A 156 -17.32 -3.13 0.03
N TRP A 157 -17.86 -4.05 0.83
CA TRP A 157 -17.34 -5.39 1.08
C TRP A 157 -17.93 -6.46 0.16
N ASN A 158 -18.82 -6.09 -0.78
CA ASN A 158 -19.45 -7.02 -1.70
C ASN A 158 -18.39 -7.86 -2.44
N PRO A 159 -18.38 -9.21 -2.29
CA PRO A 159 -17.34 -10.06 -2.85
C PRO A 159 -17.32 -10.08 -4.38
N LEU A 160 -18.41 -9.71 -5.06
CA LEU A 160 -18.51 -9.67 -6.52
C LEU A 160 -18.07 -8.34 -7.12
N SER A 161 -17.99 -7.28 -6.30
CA SER A 161 -17.66 -5.92 -6.73
C SER A 161 -17.01 -5.14 -5.58
N ALA A 162 -15.97 -5.71 -5.00
CA ALA A 162 -15.38 -5.19 -3.77
C ALA A 162 -14.72 -3.82 -4.00
N ASN A 163 -15.05 -2.84 -3.16
CA ASN A 163 -14.40 -1.54 -3.16
C ASN A 163 -13.91 -1.22 -1.75
N GLN A 164 -12.76 -1.80 -1.39
CA GLN A 164 -12.18 -1.74 -0.06
C GLN A 164 -10.66 -1.60 -0.17
N CYS A 165 -9.98 -1.48 0.96
CA CYS A 165 -8.55 -1.20 1.03
C CYS A 165 -7.67 -2.06 0.11
N ARG A 166 -7.91 -3.38 0.07
CA ARG A 166 -7.15 -4.33 -0.74
C ARG A 166 -7.47 -4.23 -2.23
N SER A 167 -8.75 -4.07 -2.61
CA SER A 167 -9.09 -3.90 -4.03
C SER A 167 -8.64 -2.55 -4.56
N PHE A 168 -8.64 -1.50 -3.73
CA PHE A 168 -7.99 -0.24 -4.07
C PHE A 168 -6.49 -0.42 -4.33
N ALA A 169 -5.76 -1.09 -3.44
CA ALA A 169 -4.33 -1.33 -3.61
C ALA A 169 -4.04 -2.20 -4.86
N GLU A 170 -4.85 -3.23 -5.10
CA GLU A 170 -4.75 -4.08 -6.30
C GLU A 170 -5.00 -3.27 -7.57
N ASN A 171 -6.13 -2.57 -7.67
CA ASN A 171 -6.50 -1.81 -8.85
C ASN A 171 -5.51 -0.67 -9.14
N ALA A 172 -4.94 -0.03 -8.10
CA ALA A 172 -3.91 0.98 -8.27
C ALA A 172 -2.61 0.39 -8.84
N PHE A 173 -2.23 -0.80 -8.36
CA PHE A 173 -1.08 -1.52 -8.85
C PHE A 173 -1.28 -2.01 -10.30
N GLU A 174 -2.45 -2.57 -10.61
CA GLU A 174 -2.83 -3.02 -11.95
C GLU A 174 -2.95 -1.86 -12.94
N ALA A 175 -3.45 -0.71 -12.52
CA ALA A 175 -3.54 0.48 -13.37
C ALA A 175 -2.17 0.94 -13.88
N GLY A 176 -1.10 0.68 -13.11
CA GLY A 176 0.27 0.97 -13.52
C GLY A 176 0.91 -0.09 -14.42
N GLN A 177 0.33 -1.28 -14.56
CA GLN A 177 0.87 -2.32 -15.46
C GLN A 177 0.60 -2.02 -16.95
#